data_AF-A0A2E3EAA9-F1
#
_entry.id   AF-A0A2E3EAA9-F1
#
_cell.length_a   1.000
_cell.length_b   1.000
_cell.length_c   1.000
_cell.angle_alpha   90.00
_cell.angle_beta   90.00
_cell.angle_gamma   90.00
#
_symmetry.space_group_name_H-M   'P 1'
#
loop_
_entity.id
_entity.type
_entity.pdbx_description
1 polymer ?
#
loop_
_entity_poly.entity_id
_entity_poly.type
_entity_poly.pdbx_seq_one_letter_code
_entity_poly.pdbx_strand_id
1 'polypeptide(L)'
;MFNSLNTGAGQIARSAKAENDIQQQEIERLLMITEALWEFIKEGMNLTDEQLMDKINEIDLRDGDQDGKVAKKPIENCTQCDRPLLRNKPFCLYCGATVDRSAFER
;
A
#
# COMPACT_ATOMS: atom_id res chain seq x y z
N MET A 1 26.28 -35.55 -27.73
CA MET A 1 26.14 -34.73 -26.50
C MET A 1 25.59 -33.34 -26.86
N PHE A 2 24.29 -33.22 -27.16
CA PHE A 2 23.63 -31.93 -27.35
C PHE A 2 22.14 -32.10 -27.03
N ASN A 3 21.72 -31.84 -25.79
CA ASN A 3 20.30 -31.58 -25.45
C ASN A 3 20.08 -31.12 -23.99
N SER A 4 20.80 -30.08 -23.52
CA SER A 4 20.61 -29.58 -22.14
C SER A 4 20.34 -28.06 -22.05
N LEU A 5 20.38 -27.32 -23.17
CA LEU A 5 20.25 -25.86 -23.14
C LEU A 5 18.82 -25.33 -23.40
N ASN A 6 17.86 -26.18 -23.78
CA ASN A 6 16.50 -25.75 -24.17
C ASN A 6 15.43 -25.90 -23.07
N THR A 7 15.76 -26.51 -21.94
CA THR A 7 14.82 -26.81 -20.84
C THR A 7 14.62 -25.63 -19.88
N GLY A 8 15.68 -24.85 -19.62
CA GLY A 8 15.64 -23.72 -18.68
C GLY A 8 14.76 -22.57 -19.15
N ALA A 9 14.91 -22.12 -20.42
CA ALA A 9 14.12 -21.03 -20.98
C ALA A 9 12.61 -21.36 -21.01
N GLY A 10 12.26 -22.61 -21.39
CA GLY A 10 10.87 -23.08 -21.38
C GLY A 10 10.28 -23.21 -19.98
N GLN A 11 11.07 -23.58 -18.96
CA GLN A 11 10.62 -23.60 -17.57
C GLN A 11 10.40 -22.19 -17.00
N ILE A 12 11.31 -21.25 -17.28
CA ILE A 12 11.18 -19.85 -16.85
C ILE A 12 9.93 -19.21 -17.45
N ALA A 13 9.71 -19.38 -18.76
CA ALA A 13 8.52 -18.83 -19.43
C ALA A 13 7.21 -19.39 -18.86
N ARG A 14 7.18 -20.67 -18.48
CA ARG A 14 6.01 -21.28 -17.82
C ARG A 14 5.80 -20.76 -16.41
N SER A 15 6.86 -20.58 -15.61
CA SER A 15 6.76 -19.98 -14.27
C SER A 15 6.23 -18.56 -14.34
N ALA A 16 6.80 -17.73 -15.22
CA ALA A 16 6.36 -16.35 -15.40
C ALA A 16 4.89 -16.26 -15.85
N LYS A 17 4.45 -17.18 -16.72
CA LYS A 17 3.04 -17.26 -17.11
C LYS A 17 2.15 -17.65 -15.94
N ALA A 18 2.52 -18.66 -15.15
CA ALA A 18 1.73 -19.08 -13.99
C ALA A 18 1.65 -17.98 -12.93
N GLU A 19 2.75 -17.27 -12.68
CA GLU A 19 2.79 -16.10 -11.80
C GLU A 19 1.88 -14.99 -12.30
N ASN A 20 1.87 -14.70 -13.60
CA ASN A 20 0.98 -13.71 -14.18
C ASN A 20 -0.50 -14.12 -14.09
N ASP A 21 -0.81 -15.39 -14.37
CA ASP A 21 -2.17 -15.92 -14.28
C ASP A 21 -2.68 -15.82 -12.81
N ILE A 22 -1.82 -16.06 -11.81
CA ILE A 22 -2.15 -15.87 -10.39
C ILE A 22 -2.37 -14.39 -10.06
N GLN A 23 -1.48 -13.50 -10.51
CA GLN A 23 -1.63 -12.05 -10.30
C GLN A 23 -2.93 -11.52 -10.89
N GLN A 24 -3.33 -12.00 -12.08
CA GLN A 24 -4.61 -11.63 -12.69
C GLN A 24 -5.79 -12.05 -11.83
N GLN A 25 -5.78 -13.27 -11.29
CA GLN A 25 -6.83 -13.75 -10.39
C GLN A 25 -6.92 -12.93 -9.10
N GLU A 26 -5.77 -12.53 -8.54
CA GLU A 26 -5.73 -11.68 -7.35
C GLU A 26 -6.27 -10.27 -7.64
N ILE A 27 -5.96 -9.71 -8.81
CA ILE A 27 -6.49 -8.41 -9.26
C ILE A 27 -8.00 -8.49 -9.48
N GLU A 28 -8.51 -9.51 -10.15
CA GLU A 28 -9.96 -9.72 -10.35
C GLU A 28 -10.69 -9.82 -9.01
N ARG A 29 -10.12 -10.59 -8.06
CA ARG A 29 -10.66 -10.69 -6.71
C ARG A 29 -10.64 -9.35 -5.99
N LEU A 30 -9.57 -8.57 -6.11
CA LEU A 30 -9.48 -7.24 -5.52
C LEU A 30 -10.53 -6.30 -6.11
N LEU A 31 -10.71 -6.31 -7.44
CA LEU A 31 -11.70 -5.50 -8.14
C LEU A 31 -13.11 -5.78 -7.62
N MET A 32 -13.50 -7.05 -7.53
CA MET A 32 -14.80 -7.45 -6.98
C MET A 32 -15.00 -6.96 -5.54
N ILE A 33 -13.97 -7.04 -4.70
CA ILE A 33 -14.04 -6.55 -3.32
C ILE A 33 -14.19 -5.03 -3.29
N THR A 34 -13.40 -4.31 -4.09
CA THR A 34 -13.47 -2.85 -4.15
C THR A 34 -14.81 -2.35 -4.69
N GLU A 35 -15.39 -3.07 -5.65
CA GLU A 35 -16.73 -2.78 -6.18
C GLU A 35 -17.79 -2.96 -5.09
N ALA A 36 -17.77 -4.10 -4.38
CA ALA A 36 -18.69 -4.34 -3.28
C ALA A 36 -18.56 -3.30 -2.14
N LEU A 37 -17.32 -2.90 -1.81
CA LEU A 37 -17.06 -1.83 -0.84
C LEU A 37 -17.63 -0.49 -1.32
N TRP A 38 -17.46 -0.17 -2.60
CA TRP A 38 -17.99 1.06 -3.17
C TRP A 38 -19.51 1.09 -3.09
N GLU A 39 -20.20 0.02 -3.47
CA GLU A 39 -21.67 -0.06 -3.39
C GLU A 39 -22.17 0.18 -1.95
N PHE A 40 -21.56 -0.46 -0.94
CA PHE A 40 -21.94 -0.22 0.46
C PHE A 40 -21.78 1.25 0.89
N ILE A 41 -20.69 1.90 0.46
CA ILE A 41 -20.40 3.30 0.79
C ILE A 41 -21.36 4.23 0.04
N LYS A 42 -21.56 3.98 -1.26
CA LYS A 42 -22.41 4.76 -2.15
C LYS A 42 -23.85 4.80 -1.63
N GLU A 43 -24.40 3.65 -1.28
CA GLU A 43 -25.75 3.52 -0.70
C GLU A 43 -25.83 4.17 0.68
N GLY A 44 -24.86 3.89 1.56
CA GLY A 44 -24.87 4.39 2.95
C GLY A 44 -24.66 5.89 3.09
N MET A 45 -24.02 6.54 2.11
CA MET A 45 -23.67 7.96 2.14
C MET A 45 -24.36 8.79 1.04
N ASN A 46 -25.20 8.18 0.21
CA ASN A 46 -25.85 8.79 -0.95
C ASN A 46 -24.84 9.53 -1.85
N LEU A 47 -23.73 8.85 -2.14
CA LEU A 47 -22.68 9.37 -3.02
C LEU A 47 -22.95 8.97 -4.48
N THR A 48 -22.29 9.65 -5.41
CA THR A 48 -22.35 9.33 -6.85
C THR A 48 -21.00 8.83 -7.36
N ASP A 49 -21.02 8.16 -8.51
CA ASP A 49 -19.79 7.64 -9.13
C ASP A 49 -18.88 8.79 -9.59
N GLU A 50 -19.43 9.95 -9.95
CA GLU A 50 -18.66 11.15 -10.27
C GLU A 50 -17.84 11.63 -9.06
N GLN A 51 -18.41 11.58 -7.85
CA GLN A 51 -17.69 11.96 -6.64
C GLN A 51 -16.55 10.99 -6.31
N LEU A 52 -16.71 9.70 -6.62
CA LEU A 52 -15.62 8.73 -6.53
C LEU A 52 -14.50 9.08 -7.52
N MET A 53 -14.85 9.38 -8.77
CA MET A 53 -13.89 9.75 -9.81
C MET A 53 -13.13 11.03 -9.45
N ASP A 54 -13.82 12.05 -8.95
CA ASP A 54 -13.20 13.28 -8.46
C ASP A 54 -12.22 12.99 -7.31
N LYS A 55 -12.58 12.09 -6.40
CA LYS A 55 -11.70 11.69 -5.29
C LYS A 55 -10.48 10.91 -5.76
N ILE A 56 -10.62 10.03 -6.75
CA ILE A 56 -9.50 9.32 -7.38
C ILE A 56 -8.55 10.32 -8.02
N ASN A 57 -9.06 11.29 -8.79
CA ASN A 57 -8.25 12.35 -9.40
C ASN A 57 -7.53 13.18 -8.33
N GLU A 58 -8.19 13.52 -7.23
CA GLU A 58 -7.56 14.22 -6.10
C GLU A 58 -6.44 13.40 -5.44
N ILE A 59 -6.60 12.08 -5.34
CA ILE A 59 -5.55 11.18 -4.82
C ILE A 59 -4.37 11.13 -5.80
N ASP A 60 -4.61 10.89 -7.08
CA ASP A 60 -3.59 10.82 -8.12
C ASP A 60 -2.77 12.12 -8.20
N LEU A 61 -3.43 13.28 -8.17
CA LEU A 61 -2.77 14.58 -8.13
C LEU A 61 -1.93 14.81 -6.87
N ARG A 62 -2.31 14.22 -5.72
CA ARG A 62 -1.51 14.27 -4.49
C ARG A 62 -0.32 13.33 -4.56
N ASP A 63 -0.47 12.17 -5.20
CA ASP A 63 0.61 11.20 -5.38
C ASP A 63 1.62 11.68 -6.43
N GLY A 64 1.18 12.47 -7.42
CA GLY A 64 2.04 13.14 -8.41
C GLY A 64 3.03 14.17 -7.83
N ASP A 65 2.80 14.69 -6.62
CA ASP A 65 3.74 15.59 -5.91
C ASP A 65 4.63 14.84 -4.88
N GLN A 66 4.34 13.56 -4.61
CA GLN A 66 5.04 12.75 -3.62
C GLN A 66 6.29 12.02 -4.11
N ASP A 67 6.70 12.18 -5.37
CA ASP A 67 7.97 11.60 -5.85
C ASP A 67 9.20 12.51 -5.62
N GLY A 68 9.05 13.60 -4.85
CA GLY A 68 10.14 14.55 -4.62
C GLY A 68 10.30 15.12 -3.21
N LYS A 69 9.22 15.31 -2.44
CA LYS A 69 9.30 15.98 -1.13
C LYS A 69 8.21 15.49 -0.19
N VAL A 70 8.41 14.32 0.41
CA VAL A 70 7.78 14.05 1.71
C VAL A 70 8.25 15.16 2.65
N ALA A 71 7.39 16.14 2.92
CA ALA A 71 7.57 17.06 4.02
C ALA A 71 7.75 16.19 5.26
N LYS A 72 9.00 16.05 5.73
CA LYS A 72 9.32 15.22 6.89
C LYS A 72 8.47 15.73 8.04
N LYS A 73 7.42 14.99 8.41
CA LYS A 73 6.65 15.28 9.62
C LYS A 73 7.65 15.53 10.77
N PRO A 74 7.42 16.57 11.61
CA PRO A 74 8.28 16.86 12.74
C PRO A 74 8.51 15.59 13.56
N ILE A 75 9.76 15.35 13.97
CA ILE A 75 10.09 14.21 14.82
C ILE A 75 9.52 14.51 16.22
N GLU A 76 8.54 13.73 16.64
CA GLU A 76 7.94 13.82 17.98
C GLU A 76 8.94 13.39 19.06
N ASN A 77 8.84 14.01 20.23
CA ASN A 77 9.57 13.59 21.43
C ASN A 77 8.75 12.58 22.24
N CYS A 78 9.45 11.68 22.92
CA CYS A 78 8.85 10.74 23.85
C CYS A 78 8.27 11.49 25.06
N THR A 79 7.00 11.26 25.38
CA THR A 79 6.32 11.88 26.54
C THR A 79 6.90 11.49 27.90
N GLN A 80 7.72 10.42 27.96
CA GLN A 80 8.31 9.90 29.19
C GLN A 80 9.77 10.33 29.42
N CYS A 81 10.54 10.58 28.36
CA CYS A 81 11.97 10.89 28.47
C CYS A 81 12.43 12.08 27.63
N ASP A 82 11.51 12.72 26.91
CA ASP A 82 11.70 13.89 26.04
C ASP A 82 12.77 13.73 24.94
N ARG A 83 13.13 12.48 24.61
CA ARG A 83 14.05 12.17 23.51
C ARG A 83 13.30 11.97 22.19
N PRO A 84 13.91 12.31 21.05
CA PRO A 84 13.26 12.15 19.74
C PRO A 84 12.95 10.68 19.47
N LEU A 85 11.70 10.42 19.07
CA LEU A 85 11.25 9.09 18.69
C LEU A 85 11.74 8.72 17.30
N LEU A 86 12.23 7.49 17.15
CA LEU A 86 12.54 6.96 15.82
C LEU A 86 11.23 6.69 15.07
N ARG A 87 11.16 7.09 13.80
CA ARG A 87 10.01 6.77 12.95
C ARG A 87 9.76 5.26 12.92
N ASN A 88 8.48 4.88 12.94
CA ASN A 88 8.00 3.51 12.77
C ASN A 88 8.46 2.51 13.85
N LYS A 89 8.76 2.98 15.08
CA LYS A 89 9.00 2.10 16.23
C LYS A 89 7.84 2.19 17.23
N PRO A 90 7.28 1.06 17.70
CA PRO A 90 6.16 1.05 18.65
C PRO A 90 6.60 1.33 20.10
N PHE A 91 7.89 1.54 20.34
CA PHE A 91 8.45 1.88 21.64
C PHE A 91 9.60 2.88 21.51
N CYS A 92 9.81 3.66 22.55
CA CYS A 92 10.96 4.53 22.69
C CYS A 92 12.23 3.69 22.86
N LEU A 93 13.23 3.88 21.98
CA LEU A 93 14.52 3.20 22.07
C LEU A 93 15.35 3.58 23.30
N TYR A 94 15.00 4.69 23.97
CA TYR A 94 15.76 5.19 25.11
C TYR A 94 15.20 4.75 26.46
N CYS A 95 13.88 4.83 26.65
CA CYS A 95 13.25 4.49 27.94
C CYS A 95 12.30 3.30 27.89
N GLY A 96 12.03 2.74 26.69
CA GLY A 96 11.14 1.59 26.52
C GLY A 96 9.64 1.90 26.58
N ALA A 97 9.23 3.17 26.76
CA ALA A 97 7.83 3.55 26.78
C ALA A 97 7.14 3.21 25.44
N THR A 98 5.92 2.67 25.50
CA THR A 98 5.09 2.42 24.32
C THR A 98 4.69 3.74 23.68
N VAL A 99 4.84 3.81 22.36
CA VAL A 99 4.40 4.97 21.57
C VAL A 99 3.03 4.62 21.01
N ASP A 100 2.00 5.30 21.48
CA ASP A 100 0.65 5.17 20.91
C ASP A 100 0.63 5.89 19.57
N ARG A 101 0.57 5.13 18.48
CA ARG A 101 0.43 5.65 17.11
C ARG A 101 -0.70 4.92 16.42
N SER A 102 -1.50 5.68 15.68
CA SER A 102 -2.53 5.11 14.83
C SER A 102 -1.88 4.24 13.75
N ALA A 103 -2.47 3.07 13.49
CA ALA A 103 -2.05 2.16 12.40
C ALA A 103 -2.16 2.80 11.00
N PHE A 104 -2.77 3.99 10.90
CA PHE A 104 -2.98 4.74 9.68
C PHE A 104 -2.06 5.97 9.54
N GLU A 105 -1.12 6.18 10.46
CA GLU A 105 -0.09 7.20 10.29
C GLU A 105 0.95 6.77 9.24
N ARG A 106 0.85 7.36 8.04
CA ARG A 106 1.92 7.38 7.02
C ARG A 106 2.94 8.47 7.30
#